data_AF-A0A7J7BZZ9-F1
#
_entry.id   AF-A0A7J7BZZ9-F1
#
_cell.length_a   1.000
_cell.length_b   1.000
_cell.length_c   1.000
_cell.angle_alpha   90.00
_cell.angle_beta   90.00
_cell.angle_gamma   90.00
#
_symmetry.space_group_name_H-M   'P 1'
#
loop_
_entity.id
_entity.type
_entity.pdbx_description
1 polymer ?
#
loop_
_entity_poly.entity_id
_entity_poly.type
_entity_poly.pdbx_seq_one_letter_code
_entity_poly.pdbx_strand_id
1 'polypeptide(L)'
;MISRSWLTFLQASGATDASCDSAVTTPQQHSMRDSNNPAGLLSIAEETLAEFLSKATGTAVDWVQMPGMKPGPDSVGIFAISQRCSGVAARACGLVGLEPTKIAEILKDRPSWFRDCRSLEVFTTFPAGNGGTIELVYTQTYAPTTLAPARDFWTLRYTKSLDNGSLVVCERSLSGSGAGPNAAAAAQFVRAEMLPSGYLIRPCDGGGSIIHIVDHLNLQAWSVPEVLRSLYESSKVVAQKMTIAALRYIRQIAQETSGEIVYGFGRQPAVLRTFSQRLSRHEVSAVFSEAAKESSSNIL
;
A
#
# COMPACT_ATOMS: atom_id res chain seq x y z
N MET A 1 -38.76 65.39 30.44
CA MET A 1 -37.74 66.42 30.16
C MET A 1 -36.35 65.75 30.24
N ILE A 2 -35.67 65.64 29.10
CA ILE A 2 -34.20 65.79 28.81
C ILE A 2 -33.25 65.47 30.00
N SER A 3 -32.20 64.62 29.98
CA SER A 3 -31.12 64.48 28.99
C SER A 3 -30.11 63.36 29.39
N ARG A 4 -29.61 62.62 28.39
CA ARG A 4 -28.21 62.25 28.05
C ARG A 4 -27.19 61.73 29.11
N SER A 5 -26.84 60.45 28.93
CA SER A 5 -25.51 59.78 28.78
C SER A 5 -24.22 60.52 29.17
N TRP A 6 -23.25 59.82 29.79
CA TRP A 6 -21.91 59.50 29.24
C TRP A 6 -21.19 58.36 30.02
N LEU A 7 -20.47 57.52 29.27
CA LEU A 7 -19.49 56.49 29.68
C LEU A 7 -18.20 57.14 30.28
N THR A 8 -17.21 56.51 30.91
CA THR A 8 -16.50 55.24 30.63
C THR A 8 -15.51 54.92 31.76
N PHE A 9 -15.16 53.64 31.90
CA PHE A 9 -14.13 53.07 32.81
C PHE A 9 -12.68 53.39 32.42
N LEU A 10 -11.78 53.40 33.42
CA LEU A 10 -10.32 53.45 33.30
C LEU A 10 -9.67 52.14 33.82
N GLN A 11 -8.59 51.73 33.16
CA GLN A 11 -7.83 50.48 33.29
C GLN A 11 -6.78 50.44 34.44
N ALA A 12 -6.55 49.21 34.92
CA ALA A 12 -5.27 48.51 35.24
C ALA A 12 -4.32 49.10 36.33
N SER A 13 -3.47 48.37 37.07
CA SER A 13 -3.02 46.97 37.17
C SER A 13 -2.18 46.84 38.46
N GLY A 14 -2.07 45.65 39.07
CA GLY A 14 -1.12 45.40 40.18
C GLY A 14 -1.00 43.94 40.64
N ALA A 15 -0.28 43.15 39.84
CA ALA A 15 0.59 41.97 40.11
C ALA A 15 0.34 40.91 41.22
N THR A 16 0.43 39.63 40.78
CA THR A 16 1.06 38.41 41.39
C THR A 16 0.43 37.79 42.66
N ASP A 17 0.32 36.46 42.86
CA ASP A 17 0.71 35.24 42.14
C ASP A 17 -0.07 34.03 42.73
N ALA A 18 0.10 32.84 42.14
CA ALA A 18 -0.24 31.49 42.64
C ALA A 18 -1.45 30.75 41.98
N SER A 19 -1.18 30.24 40.78
CA SER A 19 -1.31 28.84 40.34
C SER A 19 -2.48 27.99 40.86
N CYS A 20 -3.40 27.65 39.94
CA CYS A 20 -4.33 26.51 40.07
C CYS A 20 -4.28 25.70 38.77
N ASP A 21 -3.90 24.44 38.93
CA ASP A 21 -3.76 23.42 37.89
C ASP A 21 -5.15 23.00 37.39
N SER A 22 -5.34 22.97 36.07
CA SER A 22 -6.56 22.44 35.46
C SER A 22 -6.21 21.85 34.10
N ALA A 23 -5.90 20.56 34.13
CA ALA A 23 -5.69 19.71 32.96
C ALA A 23 -6.98 19.59 32.15
N VAL A 24 -7.07 20.37 31.08
CA VAL A 24 -7.97 20.10 29.95
C VAL A 24 -7.09 19.49 28.85
N THR A 25 -7.20 18.18 28.66
CA THR A 25 -6.57 17.46 27.56
C THR A 25 -7.27 17.84 26.25
N THR A 26 -6.75 18.86 25.57
CA THR A 26 -7.00 19.05 24.14
C THR A 26 -6.20 18.00 23.37
N PRO A 27 -6.76 17.33 22.34
CA PRO A 27 -5.95 16.49 21.48
C PRO A 27 -5.01 17.42 20.72
N GLN A 28 -3.72 17.36 21.09
CA GLN A 28 -2.65 18.05 20.40
C GLN A 28 -2.73 17.69 18.92
N GLN A 29 -3.10 18.68 18.12
CA GLN A 29 -2.88 18.68 16.68
C GLN A 29 -1.38 18.47 16.46
N HIS A 30 -0.97 17.23 16.17
CA HIS A 30 0.36 16.92 15.66
C HIS A 30 0.51 17.62 14.30
N SER A 31 1.01 18.84 14.38
CA SER A 31 1.32 19.74 13.28
C SER A 31 2.43 19.14 12.42
N MET A 32 2.07 18.40 11.37
CA MET A 32 2.36 18.63 9.93
C MET A 32 3.76 19.11 9.46
N ARG A 33 4.78 19.23 10.32
CA ARG A 33 6.17 19.60 9.98
C ARG A 33 7.14 18.40 9.98
N ASP A 34 6.72 17.24 10.45
CA ASP A 34 7.61 16.10 10.72
C ASP A 34 7.75 15.10 9.57
N SER A 35 7.05 15.26 8.44
CA SER A 35 7.13 14.32 7.31
C SER A 35 8.51 14.25 6.63
N ASN A 36 9.41 15.20 6.92
CA ASN A 36 10.81 15.20 6.46
C ASN A 36 11.82 15.06 7.62
N ASN A 37 11.37 14.81 8.84
CA ASN A 37 12.23 14.60 9.99
C ASN A 37 12.59 13.11 10.07
N PRO A 38 13.88 12.72 9.93
CA PRO A 38 14.27 11.31 9.93
C PRO A 38 13.89 10.57 11.22
N ALA A 39 13.83 11.27 12.37
CA ALA A 39 13.39 10.67 13.63
C ALA A 39 11.88 10.37 13.64
N GLY A 40 11.06 11.27 13.08
CA GLY A 40 9.61 11.07 12.97
C GLY A 40 9.25 9.92 12.02
N LEU A 41 9.97 9.81 10.89
CA LEU A 41 9.78 8.71 9.93
C LEU A 41 10.14 7.36 10.53
N LEU A 42 11.18 7.26 11.36
CA LEU A 42 11.52 6.03 12.06
C LEU A 42 10.43 5.61 13.06
N SER A 43 9.83 6.56 13.79
CA SER A 43 8.71 6.25 14.68
C SER A 43 7.53 5.66 13.91
N ILE A 44 7.16 6.26 12.78
CA ILE A 44 6.09 5.74 11.90
C ILE A 44 6.46 4.36 11.37
N ALA A 45 7.73 4.15 10.99
CA ALA A 45 8.23 2.88 10.48
C ALA A 45 8.12 1.74 11.51
N GLU A 46 8.53 1.98 12.76
CA GLU A 46 8.47 0.98 13.84
C GLU A 46 7.02 0.69 14.28
N GLU A 47 6.15 1.71 14.33
CA GLU A 47 4.72 1.52 14.56
C GLU A 47 4.08 0.68 13.45
N THR A 48 4.40 1.00 12.20
CA THR A 48 3.95 0.24 11.02
C THR A 48 4.40 -1.21 11.09
N LEU A 49 5.64 -1.46 11.50
CA LEU A 49 6.19 -2.81 11.69
C LEU A 49 5.39 -3.59 12.73
N ALA A 50 5.16 -3.01 13.91
CA ALA A 50 4.43 -3.66 14.99
C ALA A 50 2.99 -4.03 14.57
N GLU A 51 2.27 -3.08 13.96
CA GLU A 51 0.91 -3.33 13.47
C GLU A 51 0.88 -4.35 12.34
N PHE A 52 1.81 -4.27 11.39
CA PHE A 52 1.90 -5.23 10.30
C PHE A 52 2.10 -6.65 10.83
N LEU A 53 3.03 -6.85 11.78
CA LEU A 53 3.29 -8.16 12.38
C LEU A 53 2.04 -8.70 13.08
N SER A 54 1.30 -7.85 13.81
CA SER A 54 0.04 -8.25 14.47
C SER A 54 -1.03 -8.75 13.48
N LYS A 55 -1.04 -8.25 12.24
CA LYS A 55 -1.94 -8.70 11.16
C LYS A 55 -1.41 -9.96 10.47
N ALA A 56 -0.10 -10.02 10.22
CA ALA A 56 0.55 -11.11 9.50
C ALA A 56 0.48 -12.42 10.29
N THR A 57 0.85 -12.41 11.57
CA THR A 57 0.92 -13.61 12.41
C THR A 57 -0.15 -13.70 13.48
N GLY A 58 -0.79 -12.58 13.84
CA GLY A 58 -1.79 -12.51 14.89
C GLY A 58 -3.24 -12.50 14.40
N THR A 59 -4.11 -12.00 15.29
CA THR A 59 -5.57 -11.92 15.15
C THR A 59 -6.09 -10.47 15.10
N ALA A 60 -5.20 -9.51 14.79
CA ALA A 60 -5.56 -8.09 14.73
C ALA A 60 -6.64 -7.76 13.67
N VAL A 61 -6.87 -8.68 12.74
CA VAL A 61 -7.96 -8.63 11.76
C VAL A 61 -8.70 -9.97 11.83
N ASP A 62 -10.02 -9.92 11.75
CA ASP A 62 -10.88 -11.09 11.66
C ASP A 62 -10.75 -11.74 10.27
N TRP A 63 -9.87 -12.73 10.19
CA TRP A 63 -9.51 -13.40 8.94
C TRP A 63 -10.45 -14.57 8.65
N VAL A 64 -11.17 -14.49 7.54
CA VAL A 64 -11.98 -15.58 7.00
C VAL A 64 -11.29 -16.20 5.80
N GLN A 65 -11.17 -17.52 5.78
CA GLN A 65 -10.58 -18.24 4.64
C GLN A 65 -11.35 -17.92 3.35
N MET A 66 -10.60 -17.66 2.28
CA MET A 66 -11.18 -17.33 0.98
C MET A 66 -12.07 -18.46 0.43
N PRO A 67 -13.35 -18.19 0.12
CA PRO A 67 -14.25 -19.20 -0.44
C PRO A 67 -13.76 -19.73 -1.79
N GLY A 68 -13.91 -21.05 -2.00
CA GLY A 68 -13.53 -21.72 -3.25
C GLY A 68 -12.05 -22.07 -3.38
N MET A 69 -11.22 -21.78 -2.37
CA MET A 69 -9.83 -22.24 -2.30
C MET A 69 -9.78 -23.61 -1.60
N LYS A 70 -9.36 -24.66 -2.32
CA LYS A 70 -9.15 -25.99 -1.73
C LYS A 70 -7.76 -26.06 -1.08
N PRO A 71 -7.66 -26.35 0.22
CA PRO A 71 -6.38 -26.74 0.81
C PRO A 71 -5.95 -28.10 0.23
N GLY A 72 -4.66 -28.24 -0.05
CA GLY A 72 -4.09 -29.45 -0.63
C GLY A 72 -2.58 -29.31 -0.86
N PRO A 73 -1.87 -30.42 -1.11
CA PRO A 73 -0.41 -30.41 -1.31
C PRO A 73 0.01 -29.52 -2.50
N ASP A 74 -0.84 -29.41 -3.52
CA ASP A 74 -0.61 -28.55 -4.70
C ASP A 74 -1.12 -27.11 -4.53
N SER A 75 -1.61 -26.75 -3.34
CA SER A 75 -2.15 -25.41 -3.11
C SER A 75 -1.06 -24.34 -3.24
N VAL A 76 -1.42 -23.21 -3.86
CA VAL A 76 -0.50 -22.06 -4.03
C VAL A 76 -0.11 -21.45 -2.68
N GLY A 77 -1.01 -21.55 -1.69
CA GLY A 77 -0.87 -21.03 -0.34
C GLY A 77 -2.23 -20.99 0.35
N ILE A 78 -2.23 -20.52 1.59
CA ILE A 78 -3.44 -20.25 2.37
C ILE A 78 -3.80 -18.79 2.17
N PHE A 79 -5.06 -18.51 1.81
CA PHE A 79 -5.55 -17.16 1.57
C PHE A 79 -6.74 -16.86 2.47
N ALA A 80 -6.73 -15.68 3.08
CA ALA A 80 -7.82 -15.18 3.91
C ALA A 80 -8.14 -13.73 3.55
N ILE A 81 -9.37 -13.33 3.83
CA ILE A 81 -9.87 -11.97 3.64
C ILE A 81 -10.57 -11.50 4.91
N SER A 82 -10.65 -10.19 5.09
CA SER A 82 -11.53 -9.59 6.09
C SER A 82 -12.87 -9.21 5.50
N GLN A 83 -13.93 -9.40 6.27
CA GLN A 83 -15.29 -8.95 5.94
C GLN A 83 -15.73 -7.74 6.78
N ARG A 84 -14.99 -7.37 7.84
CA ARG A 84 -15.43 -6.40 8.85
C ARG A 84 -14.36 -5.36 9.23
N CYS A 85 -13.34 -5.16 8.40
CA CYS A 85 -12.33 -4.12 8.65
C CYS A 85 -12.72 -2.79 8.02
N SER A 86 -12.10 -1.71 8.50
CA SER A 86 -12.08 -0.43 7.78
C SER A 86 -11.30 -0.59 6.48
N GLY A 87 -11.97 -0.44 5.33
CA GLY A 87 -11.37 -0.70 4.02
C GLY A 87 -11.40 -2.17 3.64
N VAL A 88 -10.44 -2.60 2.83
CA VAL A 88 -10.32 -3.96 2.29
C VAL A 88 -9.03 -4.60 2.76
N ALA A 89 -9.10 -5.86 3.18
CA ALA A 89 -7.93 -6.57 3.66
C ALA A 89 -7.87 -8.03 3.19
N ALA A 90 -6.68 -8.44 2.79
CA ALA A 90 -6.35 -9.79 2.37
C ALA A 90 -5.01 -10.23 2.96
N ARG A 91 -4.90 -11.53 3.24
CA ARG A 91 -3.68 -12.16 3.77
C ARG A 91 -3.39 -13.44 3.00
N ALA A 92 -2.10 -13.69 2.75
CA ALA A 92 -1.63 -14.97 2.24
C ALA A 92 -0.48 -15.51 3.09
N CYS A 93 -0.37 -16.84 3.14
CA CYS A 93 0.80 -17.55 3.66
C CYS A 93 1.18 -18.67 2.68
N GLY A 94 2.47 -18.80 2.36
CA GLY A 94 2.94 -19.86 1.47
C GLY A 94 4.44 -20.13 1.58
N LEU A 95 4.85 -21.31 1.10
CA LEU A 95 6.26 -21.70 0.96
C LEU A 95 6.77 -21.31 -0.43
N VAL A 96 7.98 -20.77 -0.48
CA VAL A 96 8.65 -20.35 -1.72
C VAL A 96 10.11 -20.80 -1.67
N GLY A 97 10.59 -21.44 -2.75
CA GLY A 97 11.98 -21.91 -2.87
C GLY A 97 12.97 -20.79 -3.20
N LEU A 98 12.92 -19.67 -2.50
CA LEU A 98 13.83 -18.53 -2.63
C LEU A 98 14.21 -18.00 -1.24
N GLU A 99 15.39 -17.41 -1.14
CA GLU A 99 15.87 -16.77 0.07
C GLU A 99 15.13 -15.44 0.38
N PRO A 100 15.12 -14.96 1.63
CA PRO A 100 14.35 -13.78 2.01
C PRO A 100 14.66 -12.52 1.22
N THR A 101 15.94 -12.21 1.02
CA THR A 101 16.39 -11.02 0.29
C THR A 101 15.89 -11.04 -1.15
N LYS A 102 16.01 -12.19 -1.83
CA LYS A 102 15.56 -12.32 -3.22
C LYS A 102 14.05 -12.12 -3.37
N ILE A 103 13.26 -12.67 -2.44
CA ILE A 103 11.81 -12.48 -2.41
C ILE A 103 11.47 -11.00 -2.22
N ALA A 104 12.13 -10.31 -1.29
CA ALA A 104 11.90 -8.90 -1.03
C ALA A 104 12.20 -8.03 -2.26
N GLU A 105 13.31 -8.28 -2.96
CA GLU A 105 13.66 -7.58 -4.22
C GLU A 105 12.56 -7.73 -5.28
N ILE A 106 12.13 -8.97 -5.52
CA ILE A 106 11.09 -9.27 -6.52
C ILE A 106 9.77 -8.57 -6.16
N LEU A 107 9.35 -8.64 -4.90
CA LEU A 107 8.06 -8.08 -4.48
C LEU A 107 8.07 -6.55 -4.39
N LYS A 108 9.23 -5.93 -4.16
CA LYS A 108 9.39 -4.46 -4.21
C LYS A 108 9.21 -3.92 -5.63
N ASP A 109 9.56 -4.68 -6.66
CA ASP A 109 9.32 -4.34 -8.08
C ASP A 109 7.86 -4.63 -8.49
N ARG A 110 6.91 -3.91 -7.87
CA ARG A 110 5.46 -4.08 -8.15
C ARG A 110 5.10 -4.04 -9.65
N PRO A 111 5.66 -3.15 -10.50
CA PRO A 111 5.34 -3.12 -11.92
C PRO A 111 5.62 -4.43 -12.68
N SER A 112 6.48 -5.31 -12.17
CA SER A 112 6.80 -6.61 -12.80
C SER A 112 5.70 -7.67 -12.64
N TRP A 113 4.86 -7.54 -11.61
CA TRP A 113 3.90 -8.59 -11.23
C TRP A 113 2.50 -8.10 -10.91
N PHE A 114 2.37 -6.88 -10.39
CA PHE A 114 1.07 -6.27 -10.11
C PHE A 114 0.55 -5.57 -11.35
N ARG A 115 -0.36 -6.24 -12.07
CA ARG A 115 -0.90 -5.75 -13.35
C ARG A 115 -1.50 -4.35 -13.26
N ASP A 116 -2.17 -4.04 -12.16
CA ASP A 116 -2.82 -2.75 -11.95
C ASP A 116 -1.83 -1.67 -11.49
N CYS A 117 -0.56 -2.01 -11.20
CA CYS A 117 0.51 -1.03 -10.94
C CYS A 117 0.92 -0.34 -12.23
N ARG A 118 0.63 0.96 -12.34
CA ARG A 118 1.03 1.80 -13.47
C ARG A 118 2.50 2.22 -13.37
N SER A 119 2.91 2.68 -12.20
CA SER A 119 4.27 3.09 -11.91
C SER A 119 4.55 3.01 -10.41
N LEU A 120 5.82 2.84 -10.07
CA LEU A 120 6.33 2.90 -8.71
C LEU A 120 7.64 3.66 -8.75
N GLU A 121 7.74 4.71 -7.94
CA GLU A 121 8.92 5.56 -7.84
C GLU A 121 9.36 5.67 -6.38
N VAL A 122 10.64 5.42 -6.13
CA VAL A 122 11.26 5.62 -4.82
C VAL A 122 11.90 7.01 -4.82
N PHE A 123 11.31 7.94 -4.08
CA PHE A 123 11.72 9.34 -4.04
C PHE A 123 12.95 9.56 -3.19
N THR A 124 13.02 8.88 -2.04
CA THR A 124 14.14 9.01 -1.11
C THR A 124 14.29 7.75 -0.28
N THR A 125 15.54 7.45 0.08
CA THR A 125 15.91 6.32 0.91
C THR A 125 16.74 6.80 2.09
N PHE A 126 16.39 6.36 3.29
CA PHE A 126 17.05 6.70 4.54
C PHE A 126 17.51 5.43 5.27
N PRO A 127 18.77 5.34 5.72
CA PRO A 127 19.16 4.30 6.67
C PRO A 127 18.54 4.63 8.04
N ALA A 128 17.89 3.65 8.66
CA ALA A 128 17.25 3.80 9.97
C ALA A 128 18.22 3.74 11.16
N GLY A 129 19.51 3.47 10.92
CA GLY A 129 20.54 3.33 11.96
C GLY A 129 20.48 2.02 12.77
N ASN A 130 19.36 1.30 12.73
CA ASN A 130 19.14 0.01 13.39
C ASN A 130 19.23 -1.19 12.43
N GLY A 131 19.96 -1.04 11.32
CA GLY A 131 20.02 -2.03 10.23
C GLY A 131 18.79 -2.03 9.31
N GLY A 132 17.77 -1.22 9.60
CA GLY A 132 16.62 -1.01 8.72
C GLY A 132 16.85 0.07 7.66
N THR A 133 16.01 0.05 6.62
CA THR A 133 15.99 1.05 5.54
C THR A 133 14.57 1.55 5.35
N ILE A 134 14.40 2.88 5.32
CA ILE A 134 13.13 3.56 5.08
C ILE A 134 13.16 4.12 3.65
N GLU A 135 12.09 3.91 2.90
CA GLU A 135 11.92 4.41 1.53
C GLU A 135 10.61 5.20 1.47
N LEU A 136 10.64 6.38 0.85
CA LEU A 136 9.43 7.12 0.49
C LEU A 136 9.01 6.73 -0.92
N VAL A 137 7.84 6.11 -1.05
CA VAL A 137 7.40 5.46 -2.27
C VAL A 137 6.12 6.10 -2.76
N TYR A 138 6.12 6.46 -4.03
CA TYR A 138 4.95 6.89 -4.75
C TYR A 138 4.52 5.81 -5.73
N THR A 139 3.28 5.35 -5.61
CA THR A 139 2.73 4.29 -6.47
C THR A 139 1.48 4.79 -7.17
N GLN A 140 1.40 4.60 -8.48
CA GLN A 140 0.18 4.84 -9.26
C GLN A 140 -0.44 3.51 -9.67
N THR A 141 -1.77 3.44 -9.65
CA THR A 141 -2.52 2.27 -10.08
C THR A 141 -3.55 2.62 -11.14
N TYR A 142 -3.76 1.73 -12.11
CA TYR A 142 -4.81 1.88 -13.09
C TYR A 142 -6.19 1.75 -12.43
N ALA A 143 -7.16 2.50 -12.95
CA ALA A 143 -8.55 2.31 -12.56
C ALA A 143 -9.05 0.95 -13.08
N PRO A 144 -9.79 0.17 -12.27
CA PRO A 144 -10.46 -1.04 -12.73
C PRO A 144 -11.41 -0.83 -13.92
N THR A 145 -11.92 0.40 -14.10
CA THR A 145 -12.89 0.80 -15.12
C THR A 145 -12.62 2.24 -15.56
N THR A 146 -13.06 2.62 -16.75
CA THR A 146 -12.98 4.01 -17.26
C THR A 146 -13.95 4.99 -16.57
N LEU A 147 -14.93 4.47 -15.82
CA LEU A 147 -15.98 5.24 -15.15
C LEU A 147 -15.56 5.86 -13.80
N ALA A 148 -14.33 5.65 -13.37
CA ALA A 148 -13.79 6.20 -12.14
C ALA A 148 -12.31 6.58 -12.33
N PRO A 149 -11.83 7.66 -11.67
CA PRO A 149 -10.43 8.06 -11.73
C PRO A 149 -9.51 6.98 -11.16
N ALA A 150 -8.23 6.99 -11.54
CA ALA A 150 -7.20 6.08 -11.03
C ALA A 150 -6.83 6.38 -9.57
N ARG A 151 -6.11 5.47 -8.89
CA ARG A 151 -5.60 5.70 -7.52
C ARG A 151 -4.11 5.91 -7.49
N ASP A 152 -3.66 6.78 -6.61
CA ASP A 152 -2.27 6.88 -6.21
C ASP A 152 -2.11 6.61 -4.70
N PHE A 153 -0.88 6.26 -4.32
CA PHE A 153 -0.48 6.02 -2.94
C PHE A 153 0.82 6.77 -2.69
N TRP A 154 0.90 7.42 -1.53
CA TRP A 154 2.13 8.00 -1.00
C TRP A 154 2.44 7.32 0.33
N THR A 155 3.51 6.54 0.36
CA THR A 155 3.78 5.59 1.43
C THR A 155 5.20 5.68 1.95
N LEU A 156 5.36 5.32 3.22
CA LEU A 156 6.62 4.95 3.83
C LEU A 156 6.73 3.43 3.77
N ARG A 157 7.78 2.93 3.12
CA ARG A 157 8.15 1.51 3.09
C ARG A 157 9.38 1.28 3.96
N TYR A 158 9.25 0.47 4.99
CA TYR A 158 10.32 0.10 5.90
C TYR A 158 10.76 -1.35 5.67
N THR A 159 12.05 -1.56 5.51
CA THR A 159 12.68 -2.88 5.37
C THR A 159 13.62 -3.13 6.54
N LYS A 160 13.43 -4.23 7.26
CA LYS A 160 14.23 -4.55 8.45
C LYS A 160 14.47 -6.06 8.56
N SER A 161 15.72 -6.43 8.82
CA SER A 161 16.06 -7.79 9.24
C SER A 161 15.82 -7.93 10.74
N LEU A 162 15.16 -9.01 11.15
CA LEU A 162 14.92 -9.34 12.54
C LEU A 162 16.01 -10.26 13.09
N ASP A 163 16.15 -10.30 14.41
CA ASP A 163 17.19 -11.10 15.10
C ASP A 163 17.09 -12.61 14.81
N ASN A 164 15.89 -13.09 14.46
CA ASN A 164 15.65 -14.48 14.08
C ASN A 164 15.97 -14.80 12.61
N GLY A 165 16.62 -13.87 11.89
CA GLY A 165 16.97 -14.02 10.47
C GLY A 165 15.82 -13.76 9.49
N SER A 166 14.61 -13.44 9.98
CA SER A 166 13.49 -13.07 9.11
C SER A 166 13.67 -11.68 8.54
N LEU A 167 13.19 -11.46 7.32
CA LEU A 167 13.15 -10.16 6.69
C LEU A 167 11.71 -9.63 6.66
N VAL A 168 11.52 -8.39 7.09
CA VAL A 168 10.23 -7.70 7.01
C VAL A 168 10.33 -6.53 6.03
N VAL A 169 9.33 -6.39 5.18
CA VAL A 169 9.08 -5.20 4.37
C VAL A 169 7.66 -4.76 4.66
N CYS A 170 7.47 -3.70 5.44
CA CYS A 170 6.15 -3.17 5.76
C CYS A 170 5.97 -1.76 5.19
N GLU A 171 4.74 -1.42 4.81
CA GLU A 171 4.41 -0.18 4.13
C GLU A 171 3.11 0.40 4.68
N ARG A 172 3.07 1.74 4.81
CA ARG A 172 1.90 2.50 5.28
C ARG A 172 1.86 3.85 4.57
N SER A 173 0.67 4.37 4.31
CA SER A 173 0.48 5.72 3.80
C SER A 173 0.85 6.79 4.82
N LEU A 174 1.49 7.86 4.36
CA LEU A 174 1.77 9.03 5.19
C LEU A 174 0.50 9.90 5.28
N SER A 175 -0.25 9.76 6.38
CA SER A 175 -1.43 10.58 6.66
C SER A 175 -1.05 12.06 6.78
N GLY A 176 -1.89 12.97 6.28
CA GLY A 176 -1.68 14.41 6.37
C GLY A 176 -0.79 15.05 5.30
N SER A 177 -0.08 14.28 4.45
CA SER A 177 0.61 14.84 3.27
C SER A 177 -0.39 15.26 2.20
N GLY A 178 -1.01 16.42 2.37
CA GLY A 178 -1.90 17.06 1.40
C GLY A 178 -1.13 17.35 0.12
N ALA A 179 -1.53 16.68 -0.96
CA ALA A 179 -0.75 16.40 -2.15
C ALA A 179 0.38 15.38 -1.90
N GLY A 180 0.48 14.39 -2.79
CA GLY A 180 1.67 13.53 -2.83
C GLY A 180 2.90 14.33 -3.27
N PRO A 181 3.92 13.68 -3.83
CA PRO A 181 5.11 14.40 -4.27
C PRO A 181 4.83 15.42 -5.39
N ASN A 182 3.67 15.36 -6.05
CA ASN A 182 3.32 16.24 -7.15
C ASN A 182 1.88 16.77 -7.06
N ALA A 183 1.70 18.09 -7.19
CA ALA A 183 0.39 18.74 -7.25
C ALA A 183 -0.42 18.34 -8.51
N ALA A 184 0.23 18.07 -9.64
CA ALA A 184 -0.45 17.61 -10.85
C ALA A 184 -1.09 16.23 -10.68
N ALA A 185 -0.49 15.37 -9.84
CA ALA A 185 -1.07 14.07 -9.53
C ALA A 185 -2.37 14.19 -8.72
N ALA A 186 -2.47 15.19 -7.84
CA ALA A 186 -3.68 15.43 -7.06
C ALA A 186 -4.91 15.77 -7.93
N ALA A 187 -4.71 16.23 -9.18
CA ALA A 187 -5.78 16.50 -10.13
C ALA A 187 -6.21 15.26 -10.95
N GLN A 188 -5.35 14.26 -11.08
CA GLN A 188 -5.56 13.10 -11.97
C GLN A 188 -5.92 11.80 -11.23
N PHE A 189 -5.59 11.73 -9.94
CA PHE A 189 -5.72 10.53 -9.12
C PHE A 189 -6.49 10.81 -7.84
N VAL A 190 -7.23 9.80 -7.38
CA VAL A 190 -7.79 9.79 -6.02
C VAL A 190 -6.78 9.13 -5.09
N ARG A 191 -6.37 9.85 -4.03
CA ARG A 191 -5.45 9.33 -3.02
C ARG A 191 -6.07 8.21 -2.21
N ALA A 192 -5.64 6.98 -2.49
CA ALA A 192 -5.93 5.85 -1.64
C ALA A 192 -4.96 5.78 -0.47
N GLU A 193 -5.37 5.03 0.55
CA GLU A 193 -4.60 4.85 1.77
C GLU A 193 -4.18 3.39 1.91
N MET A 194 -2.90 3.16 2.20
CA MET A 194 -2.37 1.87 2.59
C MET A 194 -2.26 1.85 4.11
N LEU A 195 -3.08 1.03 4.76
CA LEU A 195 -2.91 0.70 6.16
C LEU A 195 -1.74 -0.29 6.29
N PRO A 196 -1.17 -0.53 7.49
CA PRO A 196 0.03 -1.38 7.64
C PRO A 196 -0.14 -2.71 6.91
N SER A 197 0.65 -2.84 5.85
CA SER A 197 0.66 -3.91 4.84
C SER A 197 2.10 -4.32 4.57
N GLY A 198 2.33 -5.42 3.89
CA GLY A 198 3.67 -5.84 3.52
C GLY A 198 3.92 -7.34 3.55
N TYR A 199 5.19 -7.69 3.77
CA TYR A 199 5.71 -9.05 3.68
C TYR A 199 6.56 -9.37 4.92
N LEU A 200 6.28 -10.52 5.55
CA LEU A 200 7.16 -11.16 6.53
C LEU A 200 7.71 -12.42 5.89
N ILE A 201 9.02 -12.47 5.71
CA ILE A 201 9.70 -13.54 4.99
C ILE A 201 10.62 -14.26 5.97
N ARG A 202 10.26 -15.49 6.32
CA ARG A 202 10.99 -16.31 7.30
C ARG A 202 11.81 -17.36 6.56
N PRO A 203 13.14 -17.40 6.75
CA PRO A 203 13.96 -18.46 6.16
C PRO A 203 13.52 -19.83 6.68
N CYS A 204 13.72 -20.86 5.87
CA CYS A 204 13.49 -22.26 6.21
C CYS A 204 14.77 -23.07 5.97
N ASP A 205 14.92 -24.13 6.75
CA ASP A 205 15.96 -25.13 6.52
C ASP A 205 15.77 -25.74 5.13
N GLY A 206 16.81 -25.71 4.29
CA GLY A 206 16.75 -26.17 2.90
C GLY A 206 16.65 -25.07 1.83
N GLY A 207 16.92 -23.81 2.17
CA GLY A 207 17.13 -22.74 1.17
C GLY A 207 15.87 -22.09 0.62
N GLY A 208 14.72 -22.30 1.26
CA GLY A 208 13.45 -21.63 0.95
C GLY A 208 13.00 -20.65 2.05
N SER A 209 11.81 -20.09 1.87
CA SER A 209 11.20 -19.18 2.84
C SER A 209 9.69 -19.42 2.98
N ILE A 210 9.18 -19.26 4.20
CA ILE A 210 7.74 -19.06 4.42
C ILE A 210 7.47 -17.56 4.38
N ILE A 211 6.61 -17.15 3.45
CA ILE A 211 6.18 -15.76 3.32
C ILE A 211 4.76 -15.58 3.85
N HIS A 212 4.56 -14.51 4.62
CA HIS A 212 3.26 -13.95 4.96
C HIS A 212 3.10 -12.63 4.22
N ILE A 213 1.99 -12.48 3.49
CA ILE A 213 1.63 -11.26 2.74
C ILE A 213 0.38 -10.68 3.38
N VAL A 214 0.36 -9.38 3.66
CA VAL A 214 -0.83 -8.65 4.09
C VAL A 214 -1.02 -7.45 3.19
N ASP A 215 -2.18 -7.35 2.56
CA ASP A 215 -2.62 -6.16 1.84
C ASP A 215 -3.84 -5.58 2.57
N HIS A 216 -3.74 -4.36 3.07
CA HIS A 216 -4.81 -3.67 3.78
C HIS A 216 -4.93 -2.23 3.25
N LEU A 217 -5.97 -1.98 2.47
CA LEU A 217 -6.11 -0.76 1.68
C LEU A 217 -7.45 -0.09 1.96
N ASN A 218 -7.48 1.24 1.88
CA ASN A 218 -8.71 2.01 1.69
C ASN A 218 -8.64 2.66 0.30
N LEU A 219 -9.44 2.13 -0.62
CA LEU A 219 -9.45 2.54 -2.03
C LEU A 219 -10.39 3.73 -2.31
N GLN A 220 -10.87 4.39 -1.25
CA GLN A 220 -11.79 5.53 -1.31
C GLN A 220 -13.06 5.22 -2.10
N ALA A 221 -13.74 4.13 -1.76
CA ALA A 221 -14.92 3.66 -2.52
C ALA A 221 -16.05 4.69 -2.63
N TRP A 222 -16.20 5.56 -1.64
CA TRP A 222 -17.14 6.68 -1.67
C TRP A 222 -16.87 7.71 -2.77
N SER A 223 -15.67 7.74 -3.34
CA SER A 223 -15.31 8.64 -4.45
C SER A 223 -15.77 8.12 -5.82
N VAL A 224 -16.44 6.96 -5.88
CA VAL A 224 -16.92 6.36 -7.14
C VAL A 224 -18.44 6.24 -7.18
N PRO A 225 -19.05 6.13 -8.38
CA PRO A 225 -20.46 5.81 -8.52
C PRO A 225 -20.86 4.56 -7.73
N GLU A 226 -22.06 4.57 -7.16
CA GLU A 226 -22.57 3.50 -6.28
C GLU A 226 -22.50 2.11 -6.91
N VAL A 227 -22.81 2.00 -8.21
CA VAL A 227 -22.74 0.75 -8.97
C VAL A 227 -21.33 0.13 -9.01
N LEU A 228 -20.27 0.92 -8.80
CA LEU A 228 -18.88 0.46 -8.82
C LEU A 228 -18.29 0.26 -7.42
N ARG A 229 -18.96 0.66 -6.33
CA ARG A 229 -18.40 0.60 -4.96
C ARG A 229 -17.90 -0.79 -4.59
N SER A 230 -18.64 -1.82 -4.98
CA SER A 230 -18.28 -3.22 -4.72
C SER A 230 -16.91 -3.61 -5.28
N LEU A 231 -16.43 -2.98 -6.36
CA LEU A 231 -15.10 -3.23 -6.92
C LEU A 231 -13.97 -2.68 -6.03
N TYR A 232 -14.26 -1.65 -5.23
CA TYR A 232 -13.30 -0.98 -4.34
C TYR A 232 -13.42 -1.44 -2.89
N GLU A 233 -14.58 -1.98 -2.49
CA GLU A 233 -14.84 -2.49 -1.13
C GLU A 233 -14.69 -4.01 -1.01
N SER A 234 -14.39 -4.71 -2.11
CA SER A 234 -14.23 -6.16 -2.09
C SER A 234 -12.82 -6.60 -1.73
N SER A 235 -12.63 -7.09 -0.50
CA SER A 235 -11.42 -7.79 -0.07
C SER A 235 -11.06 -8.97 -0.99
N LYS A 236 -12.06 -9.63 -1.60
CA LYS A 236 -11.84 -10.73 -2.54
C LYS A 236 -11.17 -10.24 -3.83
N VAL A 237 -11.56 -9.06 -4.33
CA VAL A 237 -10.95 -8.47 -5.53
C VAL A 237 -9.49 -8.11 -5.25
N VAL A 238 -9.20 -7.50 -4.10
CA VAL A 238 -7.82 -7.21 -3.67
C VAL A 238 -7.00 -8.49 -3.52
N ALA A 239 -7.54 -9.50 -2.84
CA ALA A 239 -6.87 -10.78 -2.67
C ALA A 239 -6.49 -11.41 -4.03
N GLN A 240 -7.39 -11.39 -5.00
CA GLN A 240 -7.15 -11.98 -6.32
C GLN A 240 -6.11 -11.21 -7.14
N LYS A 241 -6.22 -9.87 -7.16
CA LYS A 241 -5.42 -9.02 -8.04
C LYS A 241 -4.03 -8.71 -7.49
N MET A 242 -3.87 -8.72 -6.17
CA MET A 242 -2.65 -8.30 -5.49
C MET A 242 -2.05 -9.47 -4.70
N THR A 243 -2.71 -9.93 -3.64
CA THR A 243 -2.13 -10.89 -2.68
C THR A 243 -1.81 -12.26 -3.30
N ILE A 244 -2.78 -12.86 -4.01
CA ILE A 244 -2.59 -14.14 -4.71
C ILE A 244 -1.63 -13.98 -5.88
N ALA A 245 -1.73 -12.85 -6.60
CA ALA A 245 -0.86 -12.58 -7.74
C ALA A 245 0.61 -12.50 -7.32
N ALA A 246 0.91 -11.82 -6.22
CA ALA A 246 2.24 -11.75 -5.61
C ALA A 246 2.79 -13.15 -5.30
N LEU A 247 2.02 -13.97 -4.56
CA LEU A 247 2.46 -15.31 -4.16
C LEU A 247 2.64 -16.24 -5.38
N ARG A 248 1.75 -16.16 -6.38
CA ARG A 248 1.89 -16.92 -7.62
C ARG A 248 3.15 -16.52 -8.39
N TYR A 249 3.43 -15.23 -8.47
CA TYR A 249 4.56 -14.71 -9.22
C TYR A 249 5.90 -15.15 -8.61
N ILE A 250 6.08 -15.00 -7.30
CA ILE A 250 7.33 -15.42 -6.64
C ILE A 250 7.51 -16.94 -6.68
N ARG A 251 6.43 -17.73 -6.57
CA ARG A 251 6.51 -19.20 -6.73
C ARG A 251 6.89 -19.58 -8.16
N GLN A 252 6.37 -18.87 -9.15
CA GLN A 252 6.74 -19.09 -10.54
C GLN A 252 8.23 -18.79 -10.77
N ILE A 253 8.75 -17.66 -10.26
CA ILE A 253 10.17 -17.34 -10.37
C ILE A 253 11.03 -18.39 -9.66
N ALA A 254 10.62 -18.85 -8.48
CA ALA A 254 11.32 -19.91 -7.75
C ALA A 254 11.45 -21.19 -8.59
N GLN A 255 10.36 -21.63 -9.22
CA GLN A 255 10.35 -22.79 -10.10
C GLN A 255 11.27 -22.61 -11.31
N GLU A 256 11.19 -21.45 -11.96
CA GLU A 256 12.04 -21.11 -13.11
C GLU A 256 13.53 -21.05 -12.76
N THR A 257 13.86 -20.60 -11.54
CA THR A 257 15.24 -20.53 -11.04
C THR A 257 15.79 -21.90 -10.64
N SER A 258 14.93 -22.79 -10.13
CA SER A 258 15.31 -24.14 -9.68
C SER A 258 15.61 -25.14 -10.81
N GLY A 259 15.25 -24.81 -12.06
CA GLY A 259 15.40 -25.72 -13.19
C GLY A 259 14.40 -26.89 -13.23
N GLU A 260 13.46 -26.98 -12.29
CA GLU A 260 12.31 -27.88 -12.37
C GLU A 260 11.32 -27.40 -13.44
N ILE A 261 11.63 -27.69 -14.70
CA ILE A 261 10.73 -27.45 -15.81
C ILE A 261 9.83 -28.66 -15.99
N VAL A 262 8.75 -28.75 -15.21
CA VAL A 262 7.60 -29.57 -15.63
C VAL A 262 6.85 -28.76 -16.69
N TYR A 263 7.12 -29.04 -17.97
CA TYR A 263 6.30 -28.59 -19.10
C TYR A 263 4.91 -29.26 -19.04
N GLY A 264 4.09 -28.85 -18.07
CA GLY A 264 2.67 -29.18 -18.01
C GLY A 264 1.87 -28.15 -18.79
N PHE A 265 1.45 -28.51 -20.01
CA PHE A 265 0.45 -27.84 -20.85
C PHE A 265 0.53 -26.30 -20.95
N GLY A 266 1.29 -25.81 -21.94
CA GLY A 266 0.97 -24.57 -22.65
C GLY A 266 1.40 -23.23 -22.06
N ARG A 267 2.24 -23.18 -21.01
CA ARG A 267 2.79 -21.90 -20.50
C ARG A 267 4.05 -21.49 -21.24
N GLN A 268 4.00 -20.30 -21.85
CA GLN A 268 5.12 -19.70 -22.58
C GLN A 268 6.33 -19.40 -21.67
N PRO A 269 7.57 -19.60 -22.15
CA PRO A 269 8.82 -19.24 -21.45
C PRO A 269 8.85 -17.79 -20.96
N ALA A 270 9.62 -17.53 -19.90
CA ALA A 270 9.75 -16.20 -19.27
C ALA A 270 10.03 -15.06 -20.27
N VAL A 271 10.81 -15.33 -21.32
CA VAL A 271 11.11 -14.38 -22.39
C VAL A 271 9.83 -13.96 -23.13
N LEU A 272 8.95 -14.90 -23.50
CA LEU A 272 7.73 -14.61 -24.24
C LEU A 272 6.66 -13.92 -23.36
N ARG A 273 6.67 -14.12 -22.03
CA ARG A 273 5.80 -13.37 -21.10
C ARG A 273 6.19 -11.89 -21.03
N THR A 274 7.48 -11.56 -20.99
CA THR A 274 7.92 -10.16 -20.99
C THR A 274 7.49 -9.45 -22.28
N PHE A 275 7.50 -10.14 -23.41
CA PHE A 275 6.95 -9.62 -24.67
C PHE A 275 5.42 -9.50 -24.64
N SER A 276 4.67 -10.51 -24.20
CA SER A 276 3.19 -10.49 -24.13
C SER A 276 2.65 -9.44 -23.13
N GLN A 277 3.32 -9.26 -21.98
CA GLN A 277 2.99 -8.22 -21.00
C GLN A 277 3.30 -6.81 -21.54
N ARG A 278 4.33 -6.64 -22.37
CA ARG A 278 4.63 -5.37 -23.04
C ARG A 278 3.64 -5.07 -24.18
N LEU A 279 3.26 -6.09 -24.96
CA LEU A 279 2.28 -5.96 -26.05
C LEU A 279 0.87 -5.62 -25.54
N SER A 280 0.39 -6.30 -24.48
CA SER A 280 -0.90 -5.95 -23.85
C SER A 280 -0.94 -4.57 -23.18
N ARG A 281 0.23 -4.00 -22.82
CA ARG A 281 0.35 -2.59 -22.38
C ARG A 281 0.34 -1.62 -23.57
N HIS A 282 0.95 -1.99 -24.70
CA HIS A 282 1.03 -1.15 -25.90
C HIS A 282 -0.26 -1.08 -26.70
N GLU A 283 -1.02 -2.19 -26.82
CA GLU A 283 -2.29 -2.20 -27.56
C GLU A 283 -3.33 -1.28 -26.91
N VAL A 284 -3.39 -1.25 -25.57
CA VAL A 284 -4.25 -0.31 -24.85
C VAL A 284 -3.80 1.13 -25.07
N SER A 285 -2.48 1.40 -25.08
CA SER A 285 -1.94 2.75 -25.33
C SER A 285 -2.12 3.23 -26.78
N ALA A 286 -2.08 2.34 -27.77
CA ALA A 286 -2.20 2.71 -29.19
C ALA A 286 -3.64 3.11 -29.54
N VAL A 287 -4.64 2.39 -29.00
CA VAL A 287 -6.07 2.70 -29.18
C VAL A 287 -6.43 4.09 -28.62
N PHE A 288 -5.76 4.54 -27.56
CA PHE A 288 -5.99 5.89 -27.01
C PHE A 288 -5.35 7.03 -27.82
N SER A 289 -4.32 6.76 -28.62
CA SER A 289 -3.73 7.79 -29.50
C SER A 289 -4.49 7.95 -30.83
N GLU A 290 -5.10 6.86 -31.32
CA GLU A 290 -5.98 6.87 -32.49
C GLU A 290 -7.30 7.61 -32.18
N ALA A 291 -7.94 7.30 -31.04
CA ALA A 291 -9.21 7.92 -30.64
C ALA A 291 -9.10 9.43 -30.33
N ALA A 292 -7.94 9.91 -29.87
CA ALA A 292 -7.70 11.34 -29.64
C ALA A 292 -7.46 12.13 -30.94
N LYS A 293 -6.93 11.49 -31.99
CA LYS A 293 -6.81 12.08 -33.33
C LYS A 293 -8.16 12.14 -34.04
N GLU A 294 -8.99 11.12 -33.90
CA GLU A 294 -10.29 11.06 -34.57
C GLU A 294 -11.32 12.05 -33.98
N SER A 295 -11.19 12.42 -32.70
CA SER A 295 -12.00 13.49 -32.08
C SER A 295 -11.58 14.92 -32.46
N SER A 296 -10.38 15.11 -33.02
CA SER A 296 -9.88 16.45 -33.44
C SER A 296 -10.10 16.74 -34.93
N SER A 297 -10.50 15.74 -35.72
CA SER A 297 -10.77 15.88 -37.16
C SER A 297 -12.26 16.05 -37.51
N ASN A 298 -13.16 16.11 -36.53
CA ASN A 298 -14.60 16.33 -36.74
C ASN A 298 -15.13 17.68 -36.19
N ILE A 299 -14.25 18.68 -35.99
CA ILE A 299 -14.65 20.06 -35.64
C ILE A 299 -14.04 21.08 -36.61
N LEU A 300 -13.95 20.76 -37.89
CA LEU A 300 -13.75 21.74 -38.96
C LEU A 300 -14.61 21.38 -40.18
#